data_AF-A0AAW5UGU7-F1
#
_entry.id   AF-A0AAW5UGU7-F1
#
_cell.length_a   1.000
_cell.length_b   1.000
_cell.length_c   1.000
_cell.angle_alpha   90.00
_cell.angle_beta   90.00
_cell.angle_gamma   90.00
#
_symmetry.space_group_name_H-M   'P 1'
#
loop_
_entity.id
_entity.type
_entity.pdbx_description
1 polymer ?
#
loop_
_entity_poly.entity_id
_entity_poly.type
_entity_poly.pdbx_seq_one_letter_code
_entity_poly.pdbx_strand_id
1 'polypeptide(L)'
;MIIHLEKEQLKQARRDLLRDDVYIIFVDALRQYHQEGYTTLAPAELYLSAKYFVGDVLQLPDIIEGIADEMDDIMDEADNKDEAMLIMMVATGVFCAVGKKYKGLMLMLSSGLFMTAGLTIHSFFRCSISVLKRNRRNG
;
A
#
# COMPACT_ATOMS: atom_id res chain seq x y z
N MET A 1 -10.49 -3.48 -4.38
CA MET A 1 -11.21 -2.20 -4.61
C MET A 1 -10.28 -1.00 -4.82
N ILE A 2 -10.32 -0.39 -6.00
CA ILE A 2 -9.54 0.80 -6.37
C ILE A 2 -10.35 2.10 -6.21
N ILE A 3 -9.73 3.10 -5.57
CA ILE A 3 -10.34 4.39 -5.31
C ILE A 3 -9.95 5.40 -6.39
N HIS A 4 -10.97 5.98 -7.03
CA HIS A 4 -10.85 7.17 -7.86
C HIS A 4 -11.56 8.35 -7.22
N LEU A 5 -10.89 9.49 -7.12
CA LEU A 5 -11.40 10.70 -6.49
C LEU A 5 -11.55 11.83 -7.49
N GLU A 6 -12.66 12.55 -7.39
CA GLU A 6 -12.81 13.81 -8.11
C GLU A 6 -11.82 14.86 -7.59
N LYS A 7 -11.53 15.89 -8.40
CA LYS A 7 -10.53 16.93 -8.10
C LYS A 7 -10.68 17.57 -6.72
N GLU A 8 -11.90 17.86 -6.28
CA GLU A 8 -12.13 18.46 -4.96
C GLU A 8 -11.99 17.46 -3.81
N GLN A 9 -12.42 16.21 -4.03
CA GLN A 9 -12.20 15.12 -3.08
C GLN A 9 -10.70 14.82 -2.92
N LEU A 10 -9.94 14.83 -4.01
CA LEU A 10 -8.50 14.61 -4.01
C LEU A 10 -7.76 15.70 -3.19
N LYS A 11 -8.16 16.96 -3.33
CA LYS A 11 -7.61 18.06 -2.51
C LYS A 11 -7.90 17.85 -1.02
N GLN A 12 -9.11 17.42 -0.68
CA GLN A 12 -9.49 17.16 0.70
C GLN A 12 -8.72 15.97 1.27
N ALA A 13 -8.74 14.83 0.58
CA ALA A 13 -8.00 13.63 0.94
C ALA A 13 -6.52 13.92 1.18
N ARG A 14 -5.88 14.68 0.29
CA ARG A 14 -4.47 15.08 0.48
C ARG A 14 -4.24 15.84 1.78
N ARG A 15 -5.15 16.76 2.17
CA ARG A 15 -5.01 17.50 3.44
C ARG A 15 -5.15 16.59 4.65
N ASP A 16 -6.10 15.66 4.59
CA ASP A 16 -6.38 14.74 5.69
C ASP A 16 -5.25 13.72 5.87
N LEU A 17 -4.70 13.22 4.77
CA LEU A 17 -3.59 12.26 4.75
C LEU A 17 -2.25 12.85 5.20
N LEU A 18 -2.07 14.17 5.17
CA LEU A 18 -0.87 14.81 5.75
C LEU A 18 -0.77 14.68 7.27
N ARG A 19 -1.77 14.08 7.93
CA ARG A 19 -1.74 13.73 9.36
C ARG A 19 -1.43 12.24 9.59
N ASP A 20 -1.29 11.46 8.52
CA ASP A 20 -1.04 10.01 8.58
C ASP A 20 0.45 9.74 8.34
N ASP A 21 1.16 9.29 9.39
CA ASP A 21 2.61 9.06 9.36
C ASP A 21 3.03 8.06 8.26
N VAL A 22 2.18 7.06 7.99
CA VAL A 22 2.50 6.05 6.97
C VAL A 22 2.41 6.68 5.59
N TYR A 23 1.37 7.50 5.33
CA TYR A 23 1.27 8.24 4.08
C TYR A 23 2.46 9.16 3.86
N ILE A 24 2.89 9.90 4.88
CA ILE A 24 4.04 10.81 4.80
C ILE A 24 5.32 10.06 4.40
N ILE A 25 5.50 8.83 4.86
CA ILE A 25 6.67 8.01 4.51
C ILE A 25 6.66 7.59 3.03
N PHE A 26 5.49 7.35 2.44
CA PHE A 26 5.38 6.86 1.06
C PHE A 26 5.12 7.95 0.02
N VAL A 27 4.60 9.13 0.41
CA VAL A 27 4.06 10.12 -0.54
C VAL A 27 5.05 10.57 -1.60
N ASP A 28 6.33 10.74 -1.26
CA ASP A 28 7.34 11.19 -2.23
C ASP A 28 7.68 10.11 -3.25
N ALA A 29 7.74 8.84 -2.84
CA ALA A 29 7.87 7.73 -3.77
C ALA A 29 6.63 7.57 -4.66
N LEU A 30 5.43 7.67 -4.10
CA LEU A 30 4.20 7.57 -4.89
C LEU A 30 4.10 8.69 -5.93
N ARG A 31 4.57 9.91 -5.58
CA ARG A 31 4.69 11.01 -6.56
C ARG A 31 5.67 10.67 -7.67
N GLN A 32 6.82 10.09 -7.33
CA GLN A 32 7.81 9.69 -8.32
C GLN A 32 7.24 8.62 -9.27
N TYR A 33 6.60 7.56 -8.76
CA TYR A 33 6.03 6.51 -9.61
C TYR A 33 4.92 7.01 -10.54
N HIS A 34 4.09 7.94 -10.06
CA HIS A 34 3.10 8.63 -10.89
C HIS A 34 3.77 9.47 -11.99
N GLN A 35 4.83 10.21 -11.68
CA GLN A 35 5.57 11.02 -12.66
C GLN A 35 6.31 10.17 -13.70
N GLU A 36 6.80 8.99 -13.29
CA GLU A 36 7.47 8.02 -14.16
C GLU A 36 6.49 7.18 -14.98
N GLY A 37 5.18 7.32 -14.75
CA GLY A 37 4.12 6.70 -15.55
C GLY A 37 3.77 5.25 -15.18
N TYR A 38 4.21 4.77 -14.02
CA TYR A 38 3.86 3.42 -13.53
C TYR A 38 2.39 3.29 -13.10
N THR A 39 1.68 4.39 -12.98
CA THR A 39 0.29 4.43 -12.51
C THR A 39 -0.36 5.74 -12.94
N THR A 40 -1.66 5.68 -13.22
CA THR A 40 -2.48 6.86 -13.52
C THR A 40 -3.09 7.46 -12.25
N LEU A 41 -3.14 6.69 -11.16
CA LEU A 41 -3.65 7.11 -9.86
C LEU A 41 -2.76 8.15 -9.19
N ALA A 42 -3.40 9.13 -8.56
CA ALA A 42 -2.73 10.09 -7.71
C ALA A 42 -2.20 9.40 -6.42
N PRO A 43 -1.16 9.94 -5.78
CA PRO A 43 -0.60 9.37 -4.54
C PRO A 43 -1.63 9.15 -3.41
N ALA A 44 -2.64 10.01 -3.32
CA ALA A 44 -3.70 9.86 -2.33
C ALA A 44 -4.65 8.71 -2.66
N GLU A 45 -4.95 8.49 -3.95
CA GLU A 45 -5.78 7.37 -4.40
C GLU A 45 -5.08 6.05 -4.13
N LEU A 46 -3.79 5.90 -4.51
CA LEU A 46 -2.99 4.71 -4.20
C LEU A 46 -2.99 4.38 -2.71
N TYR A 47 -2.74 5.40 -1.87
CA TYR A 47 -2.69 5.20 -0.42
C TYR A 47 -4.06 4.84 0.16
N LEU A 48 -5.13 5.47 -0.30
CA LEU A 48 -6.47 5.16 0.16
C LEU A 48 -6.89 3.76 -0.28
N SER A 49 -6.69 3.38 -1.55
CA SER A 49 -6.97 2.02 -2.03
C SER A 49 -6.27 0.99 -1.15
N ALA A 50 -4.99 1.20 -0.84
CA ALA A 50 -4.24 0.33 0.07
C ALA A 50 -4.80 0.30 1.50
N LYS A 51 -5.22 1.45 2.03
CA LYS A 51 -5.78 1.57 3.38
C LYS A 51 -7.15 0.89 3.50
N TYR A 52 -7.99 1.00 2.47
CA TYR A 52 -9.28 0.31 2.40
C TYR A 52 -9.10 -1.20 2.30
N PHE A 53 -8.26 -1.68 1.38
CA PHE A 53 -7.90 -3.09 1.29
C PHE A 53 -7.46 -3.68 2.63
N VAL A 54 -6.55 -2.99 3.35
CA VAL A 54 -6.13 -3.44 4.68
C VAL A 54 -7.30 -3.45 5.66
N GLY A 55 -8.19 -2.46 5.59
CA GLY A 55 -9.40 -2.39 6.42
C GLY A 55 -10.35 -3.56 6.18
N ASP A 56 -10.56 -3.95 4.93
CA ASP A 56 -11.46 -5.04 4.53
C ASP A 56 -10.88 -6.38 4.95
N VAL A 57 -9.62 -6.64 4.61
CA VAL A 57 -8.89 -7.86 5.01
C VAL A 57 -8.90 -8.08 6.54
N LEU A 58 -8.71 -7.01 7.33
CA LEU A 58 -8.67 -7.13 8.79
C LEU A 58 -10.02 -7.44 9.43
N GLN A 59 -11.12 -7.29 8.68
CA GLN A 59 -12.47 -7.65 9.14
C GLN A 59 -12.84 -9.09 8.80
N LEU A 60 -12.07 -9.77 7.94
CA LEU A 60 -12.35 -11.13 7.52
C LEU A 60 -12.05 -12.17 8.63
N PRO A 61 -12.88 -13.22 8.75
CA PRO A 61 -12.70 -14.27 9.77
C PRO A 61 -11.45 -15.13 9.50
N ASP A 62 -11.14 -15.42 8.23
CA ASP A 62 -9.87 -15.99 7.79
C ASP A 62 -9.10 -14.95 6.97
N ILE A 63 -8.14 -14.31 7.64
CA ILE A 63 -7.33 -13.23 7.07
C ILE A 63 -6.38 -13.76 5.99
N ILE A 64 -6.00 -15.05 6.02
CA ILE A 64 -5.03 -15.59 5.05
C ILE A 64 -5.70 -15.86 3.72
N GLU A 65 -6.84 -16.57 3.75
CA GLU A 65 -7.64 -16.82 2.54
C GLU A 65 -8.16 -15.50 1.96
N GLY A 66 -8.71 -14.64 2.83
CA GLY A 66 -9.24 -13.34 2.44
C GLY A 66 -8.23 -12.39 1.79
N ILE A 67 -6.92 -12.54 2.05
CA ILE A 67 -5.92 -11.73 1.34
C ILE A 67 -5.73 -12.18 -0.09
N ALA A 68 -5.72 -13.49 -0.35
CA ALA A 68 -5.52 -13.99 -1.69
C ALA A 68 -6.67 -13.51 -2.59
N ASP A 69 -7.90 -13.63 -2.10
CA ASP A 69 -9.10 -13.20 -2.80
C ASP A 69 -9.09 -11.69 -3.08
N GLU A 70 -8.85 -10.87 -2.05
CA GLU A 70 -8.82 -9.41 -2.20
C GLU A 70 -7.62 -8.92 -3.03
N MET A 71 -6.52 -9.70 -3.07
CA MET A 71 -5.38 -9.42 -3.93
C MET A 71 -5.72 -9.65 -5.40
N ASP A 72 -6.43 -10.74 -5.69
CA ASP A 72 -6.89 -11.05 -7.04
C ASP A 72 -7.86 -9.95 -7.52
N ASP A 73 -8.76 -9.47 -6.65
CA ASP A 73 -9.65 -8.34 -6.97
C ASP A 73 -8.88 -7.06 -7.33
N ILE A 74 -7.80 -6.72 -6.61
CA ILE A 74 -6.95 -5.57 -6.96
C ILE A 74 -6.26 -5.77 -8.30
N MET A 75 -5.75 -6.98 -8.57
CA MET A 75 -5.06 -7.30 -9.81
C MET A 75 -6.00 -7.23 -11.02
N ASP A 76 -7.27 -7.58 -10.84
CA ASP A 76 -8.29 -7.54 -11.88
C ASP A 76 -8.88 -6.15 -12.11
N GLU A 77 -9.01 -5.34 -11.06
CA GLU A 77 -9.55 -3.97 -11.15
C GLU A 77 -8.54 -2.93 -11.63
N ALA A 78 -7.24 -3.15 -11.42
CA ALA A 78 -6.21 -2.17 -11.77
C ALA A 78 -6.07 -1.97 -13.27
N ASP A 79 -5.88 -0.72 -13.68
CA ASP A 79 -5.63 -0.36 -15.08
C ASP A 79 -4.38 -1.06 -15.63
N ASN A 80 -3.42 -1.36 -14.76
CA ASN A 80 -2.21 -2.07 -15.10
C ASN A 80 -1.59 -2.78 -13.88
N LYS A 81 -0.68 -3.72 -14.18
CA LYS A 81 -0.01 -4.54 -13.16
C LYS A 81 0.86 -3.73 -12.20
N ASP A 82 1.52 -2.69 -12.67
CA ASP A 82 2.41 -1.88 -11.84
C ASP A 82 1.60 -1.11 -10.78
N GLU A 83 0.42 -0.62 -11.15
CA GLU A 83 -0.52 0.03 -10.25
C GLU A 83 -1.02 -0.90 -9.15
N ALA A 84 -1.49 -2.12 -9.51
CA ALA A 84 -1.87 -3.14 -8.54
C ALA A 84 -0.72 -3.42 -7.56
N MET A 85 0.50 -3.56 -8.08
CA MET A 85 1.69 -3.78 -7.25
C MET A 85 2.01 -2.61 -6.32
N LEU A 86 1.83 -1.37 -6.77
CA LEU A 86 2.03 -0.17 -5.94
C LEU A 86 1.02 -0.13 -4.79
N ILE A 87 -0.25 -0.47 -5.05
CA ILE A 87 -1.28 -0.57 -4.00
C ILE A 87 -0.88 -1.65 -2.98
N MET A 88 -0.49 -2.84 -3.43
CA MET A 88 -0.06 -3.94 -2.56
C MET A 88 1.19 -3.61 -1.74
N MET A 89 2.12 -2.86 -2.33
CA MET A 89 3.31 -2.36 -1.65
C MET A 89 2.91 -1.43 -0.50
N VAL A 90 2.05 -0.45 -0.75
CA VAL A 90 1.59 0.49 0.28
C VAL A 90 0.78 -0.25 1.35
N ALA A 91 -0.07 -1.19 0.97
CA ALA A 91 -0.87 -2.00 1.89
C ALA A 91 0.02 -2.77 2.89
N THR A 92 1.15 -3.30 2.43
CA THR A 92 2.14 -3.95 3.32
C THR A 92 2.70 -2.96 4.36
N GLY A 93 2.96 -1.72 3.95
CA GLY A 93 3.38 -0.63 4.85
C GLY A 93 2.30 -0.31 5.89
N VAL A 94 1.04 -0.22 5.46
CA VAL A 94 -0.11 0.01 6.34
C VAL A 94 -0.26 -1.15 7.33
N PHE A 95 -0.28 -2.42 6.88
CA PHE A 95 -0.29 -3.60 7.76
C PHE A 95 0.81 -3.56 8.84
N CYS A 96 2.04 -3.18 8.44
CA CYS A 96 3.17 -3.04 9.35
C CYS A 96 2.91 -2.00 10.45
N ALA A 97 2.23 -0.90 10.12
CA ALA A 97 1.86 0.12 11.07
C ALA A 97 0.76 -0.37 12.04
N VAL A 98 -0.30 -1.03 11.52
CA VAL A 98 -1.46 -1.38 12.35
C VAL A 98 -1.18 -2.47 13.40
N GLY A 99 -0.28 -3.45 13.20
CA GLY A 99 -0.26 -4.61 14.13
C GLY A 99 1.01 -5.47 14.23
N LYS A 100 1.45 -5.76 15.47
CA LYS A 100 2.44 -6.81 15.81
C LYS A 100 1.87 -8.24 15.64
N LYS A 101 0.54 -8.37 15.51
CA LYS A 101 -0.22 -9.63 15.44
C LYS A 101 -0.12 -10.33 14.08
N TYR A 102 0.24 -9.60 13.03
CA TYR A 102 0.25 -10.06 11.64
C TYR A 102 1.66 -10.31 11.10
N LYS A 103 2.62 -10.71 11.95
CA LYS A 103 3.99 -11.01 11.51
C LYS A 103 4.08 -12.11 10.44
N GLY A 104 3.22 -13.12 10.52
CA GLY A 104 3.13 -14.17 9.49
C GLY A 104 2.60 -13.64 8.15
N LEU A 105 1.64 -12.72 8.21
CA LEU A 105 1.10 -11.97 7.07
C LEU A 105 2.19 -11.21 6.32
N MET A 106 3.07 -10.57 7.09
CA MET A 106 4.19 -9.80 6.55
C MET A 106 5.17 -10.69 5.76
N LEU A 107 5.39 -11.92 6.22
CA LEU A 107 6.26 -12.87 5.52
C LEU A 107 5.63 -13.30 4.20
N MET A 108 4.34 -13.62 4.18
CA MET A 108 3.62 -14.03 2.95
C MET A 108 3.54 -12.93 1.91
N LEU A 109 3.12 -11.71 2.30
CA LEU A 109 3.10 -10.56 1.40
C LEU A 109 4.50 -10.26 0.86
N SER A 110 5.53 -10.36 1.70
CA SER A 110 6.90 -10.19 1.19
C SER A 110 7.25 -11.28 0.17
N SER A 111 7.01 -12.57 0.45
CA SER A 111 7.31 -13.69 -0.46
C SER A 111 6.51 -13.69 -1.77
N GLY A 112 5.25 -13.24 -1.76
CA GLY A 112 4.42 -13.13 -2.98
C GLY A 112 4.81 -11.95 -3.86
N LEU A 113 5.16 -10.81 -3.26
CA LEU A 113 5.60 -9.60 -3.99
C LEU A 113 6.97 -9.78 -4.68
N PHE A 114 7.78 -10.74 -4.23
CA PHE A 114 9.16 -10.97 -4.73
C PHE A 114 9.23 -11.49 -6.18
N MET A 115 8.13 -11.95 -6.79
CA MET A 115 8.23 -12.72 -8.03
C MET A 115 8.17 -11.90 -9.32
N THR A 116 7.67 -10.66 -9.39
CA THR A 116 7.46 -10.04 -10.72
C THR A 116 7.67 -8.53 -10.95
N ALA A 117 8.29 -7.72 -10.07
CA ALA A 117 8.68 -6.35 -10.47
C ALA A 117 9.95 -5.78 -9.80
N GLY A 118 10.87 -5.29 -10.65
CA GLY A 118 11.83 -4.20 -10.43
C GLY A 118 12.67 -4.17 -9.15
N LEU A 119 13.98 -4.44 -9.29
CA LEU A 119 15.01 -4.22 -8.24
C LEU A 119 14.95 -2.83 -7.57
N THR A 120 14.46 -1.81 -8.28
CA THR A 120 14.38 -0.41 -7.81
C THR A 120 13.23 -0.16 -6.83
N ILE A 121 12.05 -0.77 -7.06
CA ILE A 121 10.89 -0.65 -6.16
C ILE A 121 11.18 -1.37 -4.83
N HIS A 122 11.88 -2.51 -4.92
CA HIS A 122 12.25 -3.32 -3.78
C HIS A 122 13.23 -2.64 -2.79
N SER A 123 14.22 -1.88 -3.28
CA SER A 123 15.23 -1.24 -2.42
C SER A 123 14.64 -0.09 -1.60
N PHE A 124 13.80 0.74 -2.22
CA PHE A 124 13.06 1.80 -1.53
C PHE A 124 12.12 1.20 -0.47
N PHE A 125 11.41 0.13 -0.82
CA PHE A 125 10.47 -0.56 0.07
C PHE A 125 11.13 -1.13 1.32
N ARG A 126 12.28 -1.80 1.18
CA ARG A 126 13.05 -2.28 2.35
C ARG A 126 13.43 -1.15 3.28
N CYS A 127 13.74 0.03 2.75
CA CYS A 127 14.05 1.21 3.55
C CYS A 127 12.80 1.69 4.32
N SER A 128 11.68 1.91 3.64
CA SER A 128 10.44 2.43 4.25
C SER A 128 9.86 1.48 5.31
N ILE A 129 9.86 0.17 5.07
CA ILE A 129 9.48 -0.83 6.08
C ILE A 129 10.43 -0.79 7.27
N SER A 130 11.73 -0.65 7.04
CA SER A 130 12.72 -0.57 8.12
C SER A 130 12.51 0.68 8.97
N VAL A 131 12.18 1.81 8.35
CA VAL A 131 11.82 3.07 9.03
C VAL A 131 10.54 2.90 9.85
N LEU A 132 9.47 2.35 9.27
CA LEU A 132 8.21 2.07 9.99
C LEU A 132 8.43 1.13 11.19
N LYS A 133 9.20 0.06 11.00
CA LYS A 133 9.56 -0.88 12.08
C LYS A 133 10.41 -0.22 13.16
N ARG A 134 11.27 0.74 12.81
CA ARG A 134 12.13 1.48 13.76
C ARG A 134 11.31 2.48 14.57
N ASN A 135 10.47 3.28 13.93
CA ASN A 135 9.59 4.24 14.62
C ASN A 135 8.69 3.53 15.64
N ARG A 136 8.14 2.35 15.30
CA ARG A 136 7.33 1.56 16.22
C ARG A 136 8.09 0.91 17.39
N ARG A 137 9.42 0.85 17.37
CA ARG A 137 10.22 0.37 18.52
C ARG A 137 10.58 1.48 19.49
N ASN A 138 10.49 2.74 19.04
CA ASN A 138 10.96 3.91 19.78
C ASN A 138 9.82 4.76 20.37
N GLY A 139 8.56 4.40 20.12
CA GLY A 139 7.36 4.92 20.80
C GLY A 139 6.63 3.81 21.52
#